data_AF-A0A349M301-F1
#
_entry.id   AF-A0A349M301-F1
#
_cell.length_a   1.000
_cell.length_b   1.000
_cell.length_c   1.000
_cell.angle_alpha   90.00
_cell.angle_beta   90.00
_cell.angle_gamma   90.00
#
_symmetry.space_group_name_H-M   'P 1'
#
loop_
_entity.id
_entity.type
_entity.pdbx_description
1 polymer ?
#
loop_
_entity_poly.entity_id
_entity_poly.type
_entity_poly.pdbx_seq_one_letter_code
_entity_poly.pdbx_strand_id
1 'polypeptide(L)' 'MDIDINELMYQKCPYDEDQAILLVDLETESAPATDEAGNLQYYCLAGKHVFSIDEDGEAV' A
#
# COMPACT_ATOMS: atom_id res chain seq x y z
N MET A 1 13.93 2.02 16.82
CA MET A 1 13.72 1.69 15.40
C MET A 1 12.65 2.66 14.97
N ASP A 2 13.08 3.83 14.49
CA ASP A 2 12.17 4.82 13.94
C ASP A 2 11.65 4.21 12.64
N ILE A 3 10.39 3.75 12.66
CA ILE A 3 9.72 3.33 11.45
C ILE A 3 9.48 4.62 10.68
N ASP A 4 10.16 4.80 9.54
CA ASP A 4 9.90 5.92 8.66
C ASP A 4 8.48 5.76 8.09
N ILE A 5 7.51 6.37 8.75
CA ILE A 5 6.08 6.31 8.37
C ILE A 5 5.90 6.74 6.91
N ASN A 6 6.72 7.68 6.42
CA ASN A 6 6.71 8.09 5.03
C ASN A 6 7.09 6.96 4.06
N GLU A 7 8.01 6.07 4.45
CA GLU A 7 8.43 4.93 3.63
C GLU A 7 7.35 3.85 3.58
N LEU A 8 6.54 3.75 4.64
CA LEU A 8 5.40 2.83 4.72
C LEU A 8 4.16 3.36 3.96
N MET A 9 3.94 4.68 4.00
CA MET A 9 2.80 5.34 3.34
C MET A 9 2.95 5.42 1.82
N TYR A 10 4.18 5.47 1.31
CA TYR A 10 4.46 5.67 -0.10
C TYR A 10 5.24 4.49 -0.68
N GLN A 11 4.63 3.80 -1.63
CA GLN A 11 5.28 2.74 -2.39
C GLN A 11 5.39 3.11 -3.87
N LYS A 12 6.30 2.47 -4.58
CA LYS A 12 6.29 2.52 -6.05
C LYS A 12 5.29 1.51 -6.58
N CYS A 13 4.46 1.96 -7.51
CA CYS A 13 3.56 1.12 -8.25
C CYS A 13 4.38 0.17 -9.14
N PRO A 14 4.25 -1.16 -8.98
CA PRO A 14 5.07 -2.14 -9.69
C PRO A 14 4.77 -2.17 -11.20
N TYR A 15 3.60 -1.67 -11.60
CA TYR A 15 3.15 -1.69 -12.99
C TYR A 15 3.61 -0.47 -13.79
N ASP A 16 3.59 0.72 -13.18
CA ASP A 16 3.78 1.99 -13.88
C ASP A 16 4.97 2.82 -13.32
N GLU A 17 5.70 2.28 -12.33
CA GLU A 17 6.81 2.93 -11.59
C GLU A 17 6.46 4.27 -10.90
N ASP A 18 5.18 4.65 -10.94
CA ASP A 18 4.65 5.87 -10.34
C ASP A 18 4.38 5.71 -8.84
N GLN A 19 3.96 6.78 -8.17
CA GLN A 19 3.72 6.76 -6.73
C GLN A 19 2.38 6.07 -6.41
N ALA A 20 2.43 5.21 -5.40
CA ALA A 20 1.27 4.58 -4.79
C ALA A 20 1.15 5.01 -3.33
N ILE A 21 -0.10 5.13 -2.87
CA ILE A 21 -0.42 5.53 -1.50
C ILE A 21 -1.03 4.35 -0.74
N LEU A 22 -0.62 4.16 0.51
CA LEU A 22 -1.21 3.16 1.38
C LEU A 22 -2.70 3.49 1.61
N LEU A 23 -3.56 2.50 1.39
CA LEU A 23 -4.97 2.62 1.72
C LEU A 23 -5.16 2.40 3.22
N VAL A 24 -6.09 3.14 3.80
CA VAL A 24 -6.52 2.98 5.19
C VAL A 24 -7.94 2.42 5.21
N ASP A 25 -8.22 1.64 6.24
CA ASP A 25 -9.54 1.10 6.49
C ASP A 25 -10.54 2.25 6.73
N LEU A 26 -11.70 2.17 6.07
CA LEU A 26 -12.71 3.24 6.11
C LEU A 26 -13.48 3.29 7.43
N GLU A 27 -13.58 2.18 8.16
CA GLU A 27 -14.31 2.14 9.43
C GLU A 27 -13.49 2.75 10.57
N THR A 28 -12.19 2.53 10.56
CA THR A 28 -11.28 2.95 11.64
C THR A 28 -10.47 4.19 11.30
N GLU A 29 -10.29 4.52 10.01
CA GLU A 29 -9.46 5.61 9.48
C GLU A 29 -8.04 5.66 10.05
N SER A 30 -7.59 4.56 10.66
CA SER A 30 -6.38 4.50 11.49
C SER A 30 -5.58 3.23 11.23
N ALA A 31 -6.22 2.15 10.81
CA ALA A 31 -5.56 0.92 10.41
C ALA A 31 -5.30 0.92 8.89
N PRO A 32 -4.20 0.32 8.43
CA PRO A 32 -4.00 0.08 7.00
C PRO A 32 -5.06 -0.89 6.47
N ALA A 33 -5.52 -0.64 5.25
CA ALA A 33 -6.38 -1.58 4.54
C ALA A 33 -5.57 -2.80 4.11
N THR A 34 -6.15 -3.98 4.30
CA THR A 34 -5.53 -5.26 3.95
C THR A 34 -6.45 -6.12 3.11
N ASP A 35 -5.89 -6.98 2.27
CA ASP A 35 -6.65 -7.98 1.52
C ASP A 35 -7.04 -9.20 2.38
N GLU A 36 -7.68 -10.21 1.78
CA GLU A 36 -8.10 -11.43 2.49
C GLU A 36 -6.93 -12.24 3.07
N ALA A 37 -5.71 -12.03 2.57
CA ALA A 37 -4.49 -12.66 3.06
C ALA A 37 -3.76 -11.80 4.12
N GLY A 38 -4.24 -10.57 4.37
CA GLY A 38 -3.62 -9.63 5.31
C GLY A 38 -2.53 -8.76 4.70
N ASN A 39 -2.36 -8.77 3.36
CA ASN A 39 -1.36 -7.95 2.68
C ASN A 39 -1.82 -6.49 2.60
N LEU A 40 -0.88 -5.55 2.71
CA LEU A 40 -1.17 -4.12 2.67
C LEU A 40 -1.65 -3.71 1.28
N GLN A 41 -2.75 -2.96 1.22
CA GLN A 41 -3.27 -2.46 -0.04
C GLN A 41 -2.80 -1.04 -0.33
N TYR A 42 -2.35 -0.82 -1.56
CA TYR A 42 -1.90 0.46 -2.07
C TYR A 42 -2.70 0.87 -3.31
N TYR A 43 -2.92 2.17 -3.46
CA TYR A 43 -3.57 2.74 -4.64
C TYR A 43 -2.55 3.46 -5.53
N CYS A 44 -2.40 2.97 -6.75
CA CYS A 44 -1.52 3.54 -7.77
C CYS A 44 -2.19 4.77 -8.42
N LEU A 45 -1.56 5.95 -8.32
CA LEU A 45 -2.15 7.20 -8.81
C LEU A 45 -2.17 7.30 -10.34
N ALA A 46 -1.13 6.79 -11.01
CA ALA A 46 -1.04 6.78 -12.47
C ALA A 46 -2.00 5.75 -13.09
N GLY A 47 -1.85 4.48 -12.68
CA GLY A 47 -2.65 3.37 -13.21
C GLY A 47 -4.07 3.30 -12.69
N LYS A 48 -4.43 4.09 -11.66
CA LYS A 48 -5.77 4.16 -11.03
C LYS A 48 -6.32 2.79 -10.65
N HIS A 49 -5.48 1.97 -10.04
CA HIS A 49 -5.83 0.63 -9.58
C HIS A 49 -5.26 0.39 -8.19
N VAL A 50 -5.83 -0.61 -7.51
CA VAL A 50 -5.36 -1.10 -6.21
C VAL A 50 -4.50 -2.32 -6.44
N PHE A 51 -3.41 -2.45 -5.67
CA PHE A 51 -2.58 -3.64 -5.61
C PHE A 51 -2.21 -3.95 -4.16
N SER A 52 -1.87 -5.21 -3.89
CA SER A 52 -1.43 -5.65 -2.57
C SER A 52 0.09 -5.82 -2.57
N ILE A 53 0.70 -5.58 -1.40
CA ILE A 53 2.11 -5.83 -1.13
C ILE A 53 2.22 -6.81 0.04
N ASP A 54 2.97 -7.88 -0.17
CA ASP A 54 3.23 -8.90 0.85
C ASP A 54 4.24 -8.44 1.92
N GLU A 55 4.51 -9.31 2.89
CA GLU A 55 5.45 -9.02 3.98
C GLU A 55 6.91 -8.85 3.49
N ASP A 56 7.24 -9.36 2.31
CA ASP A 56 8.56 -9.24 1.68
C ASP A 56 8.70 -7.94 0.86
N GLY A 57 7.61 -7.18 0.69
CA GLY A 57 7.58 -5.94 -0.08
C GLY A 57 7.32 -6.14 -1.57
N GLU A 58 6.87 -7.33 -1.97
CA GLU A 58 6.60 -7.70 -3.35
C GLU A 58 5.10 -7.62 -3.67
N ALA A 59 4.80 -7.30 -4.93
CA ALA A 59 3.43 -7.17 -5.40
C ALA A 59 2.80 -8.55 -5.68
N VAL A 60 1.57 -8.75 -5.21
CA VAL A 60 0.82 -10.02 -5.31
C VAL A 60 -0.50 -9.90 -6.06
#